data_AF-A0A0D2XQ40-F1
#
_entry.id   AF-A0A0D2XQ40-F1
#
_cell.length_a   1.000
_cell.length_b   1.000
_cell.length_c   1.000
_cell.angle_alpha   90.00
_cell.angle_beta   90.00
_cell.angle_gamma   90.00
#
_symmetry.space_group_name_H-M   'P 1'
#
loop_
_entity.id
_entity.type
_entity.pdbx_description
1 polymer ?
#
loop_
_entity_poly.entity_id
_entity_poly.type
_entity_poly.pdbx_seq_one_letter_code
_entity_poly.pdbx_strand_id
1 'polypeptide(L)'
;MLNTLLLSCEPGYEIRGHFRLPEKDRLPHPLPEDFAMRGLLYAEDYFPNDWFSNDKIDEDEKYFELPSVSEERKDRILSLGYKIASSGNWLLWNGETRQFEVPEKYNVKINLDSRQKDNAELQNMPI
;
A
#
# COMPACT_ATOMS: atom_id res chain seq x y z
N MET A 1 5.53 -5.65 -6.33
CA MET A 1 5.50 -4.37 -7.10
C MET A 1 4.05 -4.02 -7.44
N LEU A 2 3.67 -2.73 -7.46
CA LEU A 2 2.28 -2.28 -7.64
C LEU A 2 1.64 -2.76 -8.95
N ASN A 3 2.36 -2.70 -10.08
CA ASN A 3 1.87 -3.21 -11.36
C ASN A 3 1.59 -4.71 -11.31
N THR A 4 2.47 -5.50 -10.68
CA THR A 4 2.25 -6.94 -10.47
C THR A 4 1.04 -7.21 -9.59
N LEU A 5 0.84 -6.40 -8.54
CA LEU A 5 -0.30 -6.53 -7.64
C LEU A 5 -1.62 -6.22 -8.37
N LEU A 6 -1.63 -5.18 -9.19
CA LEU A 6 -2.78 -4.81 -10.02
C LEU A 6 -3.16 -5.93 -11.00
N LEU A 7 -2.18 -6.60 -11.62
CA LEU A 7 -2.41 -7.74 -12.50
C LEU A 7 -2.97 -8.98 -11.77
N SER A 8 -2.81 -9.05 -10.45
CA SER A 8 -3.33 -10.16 -9.61
C SER A 8 -4.74 -9.92 -9.08
N CYS A 9 -5.36 -8.78 -9.40
CA CYS A 9 -6.73 -8.46 -9.02
C CYS A 9 -7.73 -9.10 -9.98
N GLU A 10 -9.00 -9.15 -9.57
CA GLU A 10 -10.07 -9.68 -10.41
C GLU A 10 -10.21 -8.91 -11.74
N PRO A 11 -10.64 -9.57 -12.82
CA PRO A 11 -10.91 -8.92 -14.09
C PRO A 11 -11.87 -7.73 -13.94
N GLY A 12 -11.50 -6.58 -14.48
CA GLY A 12 -12.30 -5.36 -14.38
C GLY A 12 -12.10 -4.57 -13.09
N TYR A 13 -11.16 -4.95 -12.22
CA TYR A 13 -10.80 -4.15 -11.04
C TYR A 13 -10.55 -2.68 -11.41
N GLU A 14 -11.21 -1.77 -10.71
CA GLU A 14 -11.03 -0.32 -10.86
C GLU A 14 -10.30 0.25 -9.65
N ILE A 15 -9.18 0.91 -9.91
CA ILE A 15 -8.41 1.57 -8.85
C ILE A 15 -9.14 2.81 -8.36
N ARG A 16 -9.16 3.03 -7.05
CA ARG A 16 -9.82 4.17 -6.41
C ARG A 16 -8.86 4.84 -5.44
N GLY A 17 -8.93 6.17 -5.36
CA GLY A 17 -8.14 6.95 -4.41
C GLY A 17 -8.76 7.06 -3.01
N HIS A 18 -9.65 6.14 -2.61
CA HIS A 18 -10.35 6.19 -1.32
C HIS A 18 -10.70 4.77 -0.85
N PHE A 19 -11.07 4.65 0.43
CA PHE A 19 -11.50 3.38 1.00
C PHE A 19 -12.77 2.89 0.31
N ARG A 20 -12.82 1.61 -0.06
CA ARG A 20 -14.08 0.96 -0.41
C ARG A 20 -14.89 0.82 0.87
N LEU A 21 -15.95 1.62 0.96
CA LEU A 21 -16.92 1.50 2.04
C LEU A 21 -17.79 0.26 1.79
N PRO A 22 -18.21 -0.43 2.86
CA PRO A 22 -19.15 -1.53 2.73
C PRO A 22 -20.45 -1.09 2.03
N GLU A 23 -21.13 -2.05 1.41
CA GLU A 23 -22.48 -1.85 0.88
C GLU A 23 -23.43 -1.40 2.00
N LYS A 24 -24.52 -0.71 1.64
CA LYS A 24 -25.57 -0.35 2.62
C LYS A 24 -25.98 -1.61 3.39
N ASP A 25 -26.00 -1.50 4.71
CA ASP A 25 -26.32 -2.56 5.69
C ASP A 25 -25.14 -3.45 6.12
N ARG A 26 -23.93 -3.26 5.59
CA ARG A 26 -22.71 -3.91 6.11
C ARG A 26 -21.88 -2.95 6.96
N LEU A 27 -21.39 -3.44 8.09
CA LEU A 27 -20.41 -2.71 8.91
C LEU A 27 -19.01 -2.91 8.32
N PRO A 28 -18.08 -1.95 8.50
CA PRO A 28 -16.69 -2.13 8.10
C PRO A 28 -16.06 -3.34 8.79
N HIS A 29 -15.15 -4.00 8.08
CA HIS A 29 -14.29 -5.04 8.64
C HIS A 29 -12.83 -4.59 8.45
N PRO A 30 -12.27 -3.83 9.43
CA PRO A 30 -10.90 -3.32 9.31
C PRO A 30 -9.88 -4.44 9.25
N LEU A 31 -8.81 -4.23 8.48
CA LEU A 31 -7.71 -5.19 8.39
C LEU A 31 -6.94 -5.26 9.73
N PRO A 32 -6.23 -6.36 10.02
CA PRO A 32 -5.36 -6.45 11.18
C PRO A 32 -4.38 -5.27 11.30
N GLU A 33 -3.80 -4.83 10.17
CA GLU A 33 -2.95 -3.65 10.10
C GLU A 33 -3.66 -2.32 10.40
N ASP A 34 -4.98 -2.20 10.12
CA ASP A 34 -5.75 -1.01 10.46
C ASP A 34 -5.90 -0.90 11.99
N PHE A 35 -6.16 -2.03 12.66
CA PHE A 35 -6.18 -2.09 14.13
C PHE A 35 -4.81 -1.77 14.73
N ALA A 36 -3.72 -2.27 14.14
CA ALA A 36 -2.37 -1.97 14.59
C ALA A 36 -2.00 -0.47 14.46
N MET A 37 -2.59 0.23 13.48
CA MET A 37 -2.40 1.67 13.27
C MET A 37 -3.31 2.54 14.14
N ARG A 38 -4.36 1.98 14.75
CA ARG A 38 -5.33 2.73 15.53
C ARG A 38 -4.67 3.38 16.75
N GLY A 39 -4.87 4.69 16.92
CA GLY A 39 -4.32 5.48 18.03
C GLY A 39 -2.93 6.06 17.78
N LEU A 40 -2.35 5.80 16.60
CA LEU A 40 -1.14 6.51 16.16
C LEU A 40 -1.53 7.90 15.66
N LEU A 41 -0.82 8.93 16.12
CA LEU A 41 -1.12 10.34 15.81
C LEU A 41 -1.21 10.62 14.31
N TYR A 42 -0.39 9.95 13.50
CA TYR A 42 -0.37 10.13 12.04
C TYR A 42 -1.47 9.36 11.29
N ALA A 43 -2.27 8.55 12.00
CA ALA A 43 -3.37 7.79 11.44
C ALA A 43 -4.76 8.33 11.83
N GLU A 44 -4.83 9.41 12.63
CA GLU A 44 -6.10 9.98 13.11
C GLU A 44 -7.04 10.36 11.95
N ASP A 45 -6.52 11.02 10.92
CA ASP A 45 -7.29 11.45 9.74
C ASP A 45 -7.22 10.46 8.56
N TYR A 46 -6.66 9.27 8.78
CA TYR A 46 -6.45 8.32 7.69
C TYR A 46 -7.69 7.46 7.40
N PHE A 47 -8.39 7.01 8.46
CA PHE A 47 -9.53 6.09 8.36
C PHE A 47 -10.85 6.84 8.18
N PRO A 48 -11.83 6.27 7.45
CA PRO A 48 -13.19 6.81 7.42
C PRO A 48 -13.82 6.91 8.82
N ASN A 49 -14.81 7.79 8.96
CA ASN A 49 -15.66 7.80 10.14
C ASN A 49 -16.31 6.43 10.34
N ASP A 50 -16.44 6.01 11.59
CA ASP A 50 -17.02 4.72 11.98
C ASP A 50 -16.31 3.47 11.46
N TRP A 51 -15.07 3.60 10.94
CA TRP A 51 -14.28 2.45 10.45
C TRP A 51 -14.13 1.35 11.49
N PHE A 52 -13.97 1.71 12.77
CA PHE A 52 -13.78 0.78 13.87
C PHE A 52 -15.04 0.58 14.74
N SER A 53 -16.22 0.97 14.26
CA SER A 53 -17.48 0.91 15.02
C SER A 53 -18.18 -0.45 14.94
N ASN A 54 -17.59 -1.44 14.28
CA ASN A 54 -18.14 -2.80 14.22
C ASN A 54 -17.87 -3.57 15.52
N ASP A 55 -18.88 -3.60 16.39
CA ASP A 55 -18.88 -4.26 17.70
C ASP A 55 -19.01 -5.79 17.62
N LYS A 56 -19.25 -6.33 16.42
CA LYS A 56 -19.39 -7.78 16.19
C LYS A 56 -18.06 -8.49 16.00
N ILE A 57 -16.97 -7.76 15.77
CA ILE A 57 -15.63 -8.32 15.59
C ILE A 57 -15.05 -8.57 16.98
N ASP A 58 -14.89 -9.85 17.33
CA ASP A 58 -14.24 -10.23 18.58
C ASP A 58 -12.73 -9.93 18.57
N GLU A 59 -12.06 -10.02 19.72
CA GLU A 59 -10.64 -9.63 19.82
C GLU A 59 -9.71 -10.56 19.04
N ASP A 60 -10.08 -11.84 18.90
CA ASP A 60 -9.31 -12.85 18.18
C ASP A 60 -9.48 -12.70 16.65
N GLU A 61 -10.68 -12.32 16.20
CA GLU A 61 -11.04 -12.11 14.79
C GLU A 61 -10.30 -10.93 14.18
N LYS A 62 -9.93 -9.91 14.99
CA LYS A 62 -9.13 -8.75 14.53
C LYS A 62 -7.81 -9.13 13.89
N TYR A 63 -7.27 -10.30 14.22
CA TYR A 63 -5.97 -10.78 13.72
C TYR A 63 -6.11 -12.02 12.82
N PHE A 64 -7.33 -12.39 12.45
CA PHE A 64 -7.58 -13.58 11.66
C PHE A 64 -7.45 -13.32 10.15
N GLU A 65 -6.56 -14.06 9.48
CA GLU A 65 -6.27 -13.91 8.05
C GLU A 65 -7.17 -14.82 7.20
N LEU A 66 -8.34 -14.31 6.80
CA LEU A 66 -9.19 -14.98 5.80
C LEU A 66 -8.68 -14.71 4.37
N PRO A 67 -8.98 -15.57 3.38
CA PRO A 67 -8.67 -15.29 1.98
C PRO A 67 -9.25 -13.95 1.47
N SER A 68 -10.41 -13.53 1.99
CA SER A 68 -11.01 -12.21 1.68
C SER A 68 -10.15 -11.03 2.13
N VAL A 69 -9.43 -11.17 3.24
CA VAL A 69 -8.49 -10.15 3.77
C VAL A 69 -7.38 -9.88 2.75
N SER A 70 -6.97 -10.90 1.98
CA SER A 70 -5.95 -10.73 0.94
C SER A 70 -6.43 -9.83 -0.21
N GLU A 71 -7.70 -9.91 -0.61
CA GLU A 71 -8.26 -9.04 -1.66
C GLU A 71 -8.49 -7.61 -1.17
N GLU A 72 -8.97 -7.44 0.06
CA GLU A 72 -9.10 -6.12 0.69
C GLU A 72 -7.75 -5.44 0.89
N ARG A 73 -6.71 -6.21 1.25
CA ARG A 73 -5.34 -5.73 1.36
C ARG A 73 -4.77 -5.29 0.01
N LYS A 74 -5.02 -6.04 -1.07
CA LYS A 74 -4.67 -5.61 -2.44
C LYS A 74 -5.31 -4.26 -2.75
N ASP A 75 -6.62 -4.14 -2.50
CA ASP A 75 -7.34 -2.89 -2.70
C ASP A 75 -6.72 -1.73 -1.91
N ARG A 76 -6.32 -1.99 -0.66
CA ARG A 76 -5.74 -0.94 0.18
C ARG A 76 -4.38 -0.48 -0.28
N ILE A 77 -3.49 -1.42 -0.64
CA ILE A 77 -2.18 -1.10 -1.20
C ILE A 77 -2.32 -0.31 -2.51
N LEU A 78 -3.21 -0.74 -3.40
CA LEU A 78 -3.42 -0.06 -4.68
C LEU A 78 -4.02 1.34 -4.50
N SER A 79 -4.99 1.48 -3.60
CA SER A 79 -5.59 2.79 -3.30
C SER A 79 -4.58 3.78 -2.71
N LEU A 80 -3.70 3.30 -1.82
CA LEU A 80 -2.59 4.08 -1.30
C LEU A 80 -1.61 4.48 -2.40
N GLY A 81 -1.21 3.52 -3.23
CA GLY A 81 -0.37 3.79 -4.41
C GLY A 81 -0.99 4.85 -5.31
N TYR A 82 -2.29 4.78 -5.57
CA TYR A 82 -3.01 5.76 -6.38
C TYR A 82 -3.08 7.14 -5.74
N LYS A 83 -3.35 7.23 -4.42
CA LYS A 83 -3.30 8.51 -3.66
C LYS A 83 -1.91 9.14 -3.67
N ILE A 84 -0.85 8.34 -3.56
CA ILE A 84 0.52 8.82 -3.66
C ILE A 84 0.79 9.30 -5.10
N ALA A 85 0.32 8.56 -6.09
CA ALA A 85 0.46 8.93 -7.49
C ALA A 85 -0.27 10.23 -7.86
N SER A 86 -1.41 10.51 -7.22
CA SER A 86 -2.14 11.77 -7.44
C SER A 86 -1.41 13.00 -6.90
N SER A 87 -0.34 12.82 -6.10
CA SER A 87 0.56 13.91 -5.73
C SER A 87 1.51 14.32 -6.88
N GLY A 88 1.68 13.48 -7.90
CA GLY A 88 2.54 13.73 -9.07
C GLY A 88 4.05 13.79 -8.79
N ASN A 89 4.50 13.45 -7.57
CA ASN A 89 5.87 13.74 -7.14
C ASN A 89 6.82 12.57 -7.32
N TRP A 90 6.48 11.40 -6.76
CA TRP A 90 7.39 10.25 -6.62
C TRP A 90 6.90 9.00 -7.35
N LEU A 91 5.61 8.96 -7.65
CA LEU A 91 4.92 7.88 -8.34
C LEU A 91 3.94 8.55 -9.29
N LEU A 92 3.76 7.99 -10.49
CA LEU A 92 2.79 8.45 -11.46
C LEU A 92 1.77 7.35 -11.74
N TRP A 93 0.57 7.74 -12.12
CA TRP A 93 -0.45 6.84 -12.64
C TRP A 93 -0.78 7.22 -14.08
N ASN A 94 -0.56 6.30 -15.00
CA ASN A 94 -0.94 6.44 -16.40
C ASN A 94 -2.32 5.80 -16.61
N GLY A 95 -3.32 6.65 -16.84
CA GLY A 95 -4.70 6.22 -17.06
C GLY A 95 -4.92 5.48 -18.39
N GLU A 96 -4.10 5.75 -19.41
CA GLU A 96 -4.21 5.14 -20.74
C GLU A 96 -3.68 3.71 -20.72
N THR A 97 -2.48 3.51 -20.15
CA THR A 97 -1.85 2.18 -20.05
C THR A 97 -2.30 1.40 -18.83
N ARG A 98 -3.00 2.04 -17.89
CA ARG A 98 -3.41 1.51 -16.58
C ARG A 98 -2.22 0.99 -15.76
N GLN A 99 -1.16 1.78 -15.69
CA GLN A 99 0.08 1.40 -15.02
C GLN A 99 0.60 2.49 -14.09
N PHE A 100 1.26 2.05 -13.03
CA PHE A 100 2.12 2.90 -12.22
C PHE A 100 3.48 3.09 -12.90
N GLU A 101 3.92 4.34 -12.94
CA GLU A 101 5.16 4.77 -13.60
C GLU A 101 6.06 5.56 -12.64
N VAL A 102 7.34 5.64 -12.99
CA VAL A 102 8.34 6.41 -12.25
C VAL A 102 8.49 7.77 -12.92
N PRO A 103 8.43 8.89 -12.17
CA PRO A 103 8.75 10.21 -12.72
C PRO A 103 10.15 10.22 -13.35
N GLU A 104 10.32 10.92 -14.48
CA GLU A 104 11.57 10.92 -15.26
C GLU A 104 12.80 11.30 -14.42
N LYS A 105 12.66 12.26 -13.50
CA LYS A 105 13.72 12.66 -12.55
C LYS A 105 14.27 11.51 -11.68
N TYR A 106 13.49 10.46 -11.50
CA TYR A 106 13.85 9.29 -10.70
C TYR A 106 14.04 8.03 -11.56
N ASN A 107 13.89 8.13 -12.88
CA ASN A 107 14.08 7.04 -13.82
C ASN A 107 15.57 6.80 -14.10
N VAL A 108 16.33 6.50 -13.04
CA VAL A 108 17.78 6.31 -13.09
C VAL A 108 18.15 4.83 -13.00
N LYS A 109 19.18 4.41 -13.73
CA LYS A 109 19.75 3.07 -13.57
C LYS A 109 20.51 3.01 -12.26
N ILE A 110 19.98 2.27 -11.28
CA ILE A 110 20.70 2.00 -10.05
C ILE A 110 21.80 0.97 -10.36
N ASN A 111 23.06 1.42 -10.37
CA ASN A 111 24.19 0.52 -10.45
C ASN A 111 24.36 -0.17 -9.07
N LEU A 112 24.06 -1.46 -9.01
CA LEU A 112 24.13 -2.24 -7.76
C LEU A 112 25.58 -2.67 -7.42
N ASP A 113 26.52 -2.50 -8.35
CA ASP A 113 27.91 -2.98 -8.22
C ASP A 113 28.82 -1.99 -7.48
N SER A 114 28.42 -0.72 -7.34
CA SER A 114 29.21 0.29 -6.61
C SER A 114 29.31 0.02 -5.11
N ARG A 115 28.32 -0.65 -4.51
CA ARG A 115 28.31 -1.00 -3.08
C ARG A 115 29.33 -2.06 -2.67
N GLN A 116 29.92 -2.78 -3.63
CA GLN A 116 30.98 -3.75 -3.33
C GLN A 116 32.37 -3.09 -3.30
N LYS A 117 32.58 -2.00 -4.05
CA LYS A 117 33.86 -1.28 -4.07
C LYS A 117 34.10 -0.51 -2.79
N ASP A 118 33.08 0.19 -2.29
CA ASP A 118 33.20 0.98 -1.05
C ASP A 118 33.47 0.10 0.18
N ASN A 119 32.87 -1.10 0.25
CA ASN A 119 33.13 -2.06 1.32
C ASN A 119 34.52 -2.74 1.22
N ALA A 120 35.04 -2.94 0.01
CA ALA A 120 36.37 -3.50 -0.21
C ALA A 120 37.49 -2.48 0.09
N GLU A 121 37.26 -1.18 -0.14
CA GLU A 121 38.21 -0.11 0.17
C GLU A 121 38.33 0.13 1.68
N LEU A 122 37.23 0.02 2.43
CA LEU A 122 37.23 0.10 3.90
C LEU A 122 37.98 -1.06 4.58
N GLN A 123 38.01 -2.24 3.97
CA GLN A 123 38.73 -3.41 4.49
C GLN A 123 40.24 -3.40 4.18
N ASN A 124 40.69 -2.54 3.26
CA ASN A 124 42.08 -2.47 2.81
C ASN A 124 42.82 -1.22 3.33
N MET A 125 42.24 -0.47 4.26
CA MET A 125 42.96 0.62 4.93
C MET A 125 44.03 0.04 5.89
N PRO A 126 45.31 0.45 5.76
CA PRO A 126 46.33 0.08 6.74
C PRO A 126 46.01 0.72 8.10
N ILE A 127 46.26 -0.05 9.18
CA ILE A 127 46.07 0.34 10.58
C ILE A 127 46.95 1.55 10.93
#